data_AF-A0A382BVS2-F1
#
_entry.id   AF-A0A382BVS2-F1
#
_cell.length_a   1.000
_cell.length_b   1.000
_cell.length_c   1.000
_cell.angle_alpha   90.00
_cell.angle_beta   90.00
_cell.angle_gamma   90.00
#
_symmetry.space_group_name_H-M   'P 1'
#
loop_
_entity.id
_entity.type
_entity.pdbx_description
1 polymer ?
#
loop_
_entity_poly.entity_id
_entity_poly.type
_entity_poly.pdbx_seq_one_letter_code
_entity_poly.pdbx_strand_id
1 'polypeptide(L)'
;MKKYIFIITILITSFLSAQSIGRVMKSNGTVLIKPMGAGTYSIDVKPGQAISNGDAIRVGDASFAVVIFIDDKSVVKIRENTDFQFVETTNTRSLI
;
A
#
# COMPACT_ATOMS: atom_id res chain seq x y z
N MET A 1 2.60 13.95 -37.40
CA MET A 1 1.70 13.20 -36.49
C MET A 1 2.46 12.35 -35.46
N LYS A 2 3.43 11.49 -35.83
CA LYS A 2 4.19 10.65 -34.89
C LYS A 2 4.94 11.41 -33.77
N LYS A 3 5.47 12.61 -34.04
CA LYS A 3 6.18 13.45 -33.04
C LYS A 3 5.27 13.94 -31.90
N TYR A 4 4.00 14.21 -32.18
CA TYR A 4 3.03 14.66 -31.16
C TYR A 4 2.51 13.50 -30.30
N ILE A 5 2.44 12.28 -30.87
CA ILE A 5 2.09 11.06 -30.13
C ILE A 5 3.11 10.80 -29.01
N PHE A 6 4.40 10.96 -29.28
CA PHE A 6 5.44 10.76 -28.25
C PHE A 6 5.31 11.73 -27.07
N ILE A 7 4.98 13.00 -27.36
CA ILE A 7 4.76 14.03 -26.34
C ILE A 7 3.51 13.72 -25.51
N ILE A 8 2.43 13.28 -26.16
CA ILE A 8 1.19 12.86 -25.49
C ILE A 8 1.43 11.64 -24.59
N THR A 9 2.20 10.64 -25.03
CA THR A 9 2.53 9.47 -24.21
C THR A 9 3.30 9.86 -22.94
N ILE A 10 4.23 10.80 -23.04
CA ILE A 10 4.99 11.31 -21.89
C ILE A 10 4.12 12.09 -20.91
N LEU A 11 3.13 12.85 -21.39
CA LEU A 11 2.22 13.59 -20.50
C LEU A 11 1.29 12.67 -19.71
N ILE A 12 0.85 11.56 -20.31
CA ILE A 12 -0.10 10.63 -19.68
C ILE A 12 0.57 9.81 -18.56
N THR A 13 1.86 9.46 -18.68
CA THR A 13 2.54 8.64 -17.65
C THR A 13 2.79 9.38 -16.34
N SER A 14 2.86 10.71 -16.36
CA SER A 14 3.07 11.55 -15.15
C SER A 14 1.93 11.50 -14.12
N PHE A 15 0.74 11.03 -14.50
CA PHE A 15 -0.43 10.98 -13.62
C PHE A 15 -0.55 9.67 -12.82
N LEU A 16 0.32 8.67 -13.03
CA LEU A 16 0.24 7.36 -12.37
C LEU A 16 1.06 7.28 -11.08
N SER A 17 1.03 8.31 -10.24
CA SER A 17 1.61 8.22 -8.89
C SER A 17 0.57 7.66 -7.91
N ALA A 18 0.71 6.39 -7.52
CA ALA A 18 -0.04 5.82 -6.42
C ALA A 18 0.42 6.47 -5.10
N GLN A 19 -0.51 7.08 -4.36
CA GLN A 19 -0.21 7.68 -3.06
C GLN A 19 -0.02 6.56 -2.02
N SER A 20 1.14 6.54 -1.37
CA SER A 20 1.39 5.64 -0.24
C SER A 20 0.84 6.25 1.05
N ILE A 21 0.10 5.45 1.80
CA ILE A 21 -0.48 5.83 3.09
C ILE A 21 0.38 5.35 4.27
N GLY A 22 1.27 4.38 4.04
CA GLY A 22 2.17 3.86 5.06
C GLY A 22 3.46 3.28 4.51
N ARG A 23 4.39 3.01 5.42
CA ARG A 23 5.63 2.27 5.14
C ARG A 23 5.87 1.18 6.17
N VAL A 24 6.37 0.05 5.68
CA VAL A 24 6.81 -1.03 6.56
C VAL A 24 8.09 -0.62 7.26
N MET A 25 8.07 -0.50 8.58
CA MET A 25 9.26 -0.22 9.39
C MET A 25 10.09 -1.48 9.59
N LYS A 26 9.41 -2.60 9.83
CA LYS A 26 10.04 -3.89 10.09
C LYS A 26 9.08 -5.03 9.76
N SER A 27 9.61 -6.11 9.20
CA SER A 27 8.91 -7.38 9.03
C SER A 27 9.81 -8.51 9.53
N ASN A 28 9.20 -9.59 10.02
CA ASN A 28 9.89 -10.82 10.35
C ASN A 28 8.99 -12.01 10.03
N GLY A 29 9.59 -13.08 9.50
CA GLY A 29 8.88 -14.27 9.04
C GLY A 29 8.16 -14.04 7.71
N THR A 30 7.10 -14.80 7.46
CA THR A 30 6.34 -14.78 6.21
C THR A 30 5.30 -13.67 6.27
N VAL A 31 5.55 -12.59 5.53
CA VAL A 31 4.64 -11.45 5.46
C VAL A 31 4.45 -11.09 3.99
N LEU A 32 3.20 -11.14 3.53
CA LEU A 32 2.85 -10.93 2.14
C LEU A 32 1.89 -9.75 1.98
N ILE A 33 2.06 -8.97 0.92
CA ILE A 33 1.11 -7.95 0.50
C ILE A 33 0.30 -8.45 -0.69
N LYS A 34 -1.00 -8.17 -0.65
CA LYS A 34 -1.93 -8.19 -1.77
C LYS A 34 -2.21 -6.74 -2.17
N PRO A 35 -1.66 -6.27 -3.31
CA PRO A 35 -1.96 -4.94 -3.82
C PRO A 35 -3.45 -4.75 -4.09
N MET A 36 -3.95 -3.53 -3.99
CA MET A 36 -5.29 -3.21 -4.42
C MET A 36 -5.50 -3.61 -5.89
N GLY A 37 -6.53 -4.40 -6.17
CA GLY A 37 -6.83 -4.95 -7.50
C GLY A 37 -6.13 -6.28 -7.83
N ALA A 38 -5.19 -6.74 -7.00
CA ALA A 38 -4.64 -8.09 -7.11
C ALA A 38 -5.55 -9.12 -6.43
N GLY A 39 -5.71 -10.30 -7.05
CA GLY A 39 -6.49 -11.40 -6.49
C GLY A 39 -5.77 -12.20 -5.40
N THR A 40 -4.45 -12.09 -5.30
CA THR A 40 -3.62 -12.93 -4.44
C THR A 40 -2.54 -12.13 -3.72
N TYR A 41 -2.09 -12.67 -2.58
CA TYR A 41 -0.90 -12.20 -1.87
C TYR A 41 0.34 -12.60 -2.67
N SER A 42 1.02 -11.62 -3.25
CA SER A 42 2.05 -11.85 -4.28
C SER A 42 3.39 -11.20 -3.97
N ILE A 43 3.46 -10.30 -2.99
CA ILE A 43 4.66 -9.52 -2.70
C ILE A 43 5.16 -9.84 -1.31
N ASP A 44 6.39 -10.37 -1.21
CA ASP A 44 7.10 -10.49 0.07
C ASP A 44 7.48 -9.12 0.63
N VAL A 45 7.15 -8.91 1.91
CA VAL A 45 7.31 -7.62 2.55
C VAL A 45 8.75 -7.38 3.02
N LYS A 46 9.32 -6.28 2.55
CA LYS A 46 10.64 -5.79 2.96
C LYS A 46 10.52 -4.53 3.83
N PRO A 47 11.46 -4.30 4.76
CA PRO A 47 11.57 -3.01 5.43
C PRO A 47 11.70 -1.86 4.41
N GLY A 48 10.96 -0.78 4.64
CA GLY A 48 10.86 0.37 3.73
C GLY A 48 9.78 0.24 2.64
N GLN A 49 9.15 -0.92 2.48
CA GLN A 49 8.11 -1.16 1.48
C GLN A 49 6.94 -0.19 1.66
N ALA A 50 6.51 0.44 0.56
CA ALA A 50 5.36 1.33 0.55
C ALA A 50 4.05 0.54 0.62
N ILE A 51 3.08 1.07 1.37
CA ILE A 51 1.72 0.57 1.48
C ILE A 51 0.79 1.61 0.87
N SER A 52 -0.05 1.19 -0.06
CA SER A 52 -1.03 2.04 -0.74
C SER A 52 -2.42 1.85 -0.16
N ASN A 53 -3.30 2.83 -0.39
CA ASN A 53 -4.70 2.68 0.00
C ASN A 53 -5.34 1.47 -0.71
N GLY A 54 -6.02 0.62 0.07
CA GLY A 54 -6.67 -0.61 -0.38
C GLY A 54 -5.80 -1.86 -0.35
N ASP A 55 -4.48 -1.74 -0.10
CA ASP A 55 -3.59 -2.89 0.03
C ASP A 55 -3.94 -3.72 1.27
N ALA A 56 -3.74 -5.03 1.19
CA ALA A 56 -3.86 -5.93 2.33
C ALA A 56 -2.52 -6.61 2.63
N ILE A 57 -2.23 -6.84 3.90
CA ILE A 57 -1.05 -7.55 4.37
C ILE A 57 -1.50 -8.79 5.15
N ARG A 58 -0.90 -9.93 4.82
CA ARG A 58 -1.06 -11.21 5.50
C ARG A 58 0.22 -11.51 6.26
N VAL A 59 0.08 -11.75 7.55
CA VAL A 59 1.17 -12.18 8.41
C VAL A 59 0.96 -13.66 8.72
N GLY A 60 1.94 -14.50 8.37
CA GLY A 60 1.91 -15.94 8.63
C GLY A 60 2.22 -16.31 10.08
N ASP A 61 2.39 -17.60 10.35
CA ASP A 61 2.77 -18.14 11.66
C ASP A 61 4.11 -17.60 12.16
N ALA A 62 4.24 -17.39 13.47
CA ALA A 62 5.47 -16.91 14.12
C ALA A 62 6.07 -15.63 13.50
N SER A 63 5.23 -14.83 12.83
CA SER A 63 5.63 -13.69 12.02
C SER A 63 5.03 -12.38 12.56
N PHE A 64 5.61 -11.25 12.20
CA PHE A 64 5.03 -9.94 12.51
C PHE A 64 5.42 -8.87 11.49
N ALA A 65 4.58 -7.85 11.37
CA ALA A 65 4.86 -6.65 10.60
C ALA A 65 4.62 -5.41 11.44
N VAL A 66 5.43 -4.38 11.23
CA VAL A 66 5.26 -3.05 11.83
C VAL A 66 5.19 -2.04 10.70
N VAL A 67 4.10 -1.30 10.65
CA VAL A 67 3.85 -0.27 9.63
C VAL A 67 3.69 1.08 10.33
N ILE A 68 4.31 2.10 9.77
CA ILE A 68 4.11 3.50 10.15
C ILE A 68 3.23 4.17 9.09
N PHE A 69 2.18 4.84 9.53
CA PHE A 69 1.37 5.72 8.67
C PHE A 69 2.14 7.00 8.40
N ILE A 70 2.12 7.47 7.16
CA ILE A 70 2.95 8.62 6.76
C ILE A 70 2.37 9.93 7.28
N ASP A 71 1.05 10.05 7.31
CA ASP A 71 0.37 11.32 7.61
C ASP A 71 0.46 11.71 9.08
N ASP A 72 0.15 10.79 9.99
CA ASP A 72 0.11 11.04 11.44
C ASP A 72 1.26 10.37 12.21
N LYS A 73 2.13 9.60 11.52
CA LYS A 73 3.23 8.82 12.10
C LYS A 73 2.76 7.77 13.12
N SER A 74 1.48 7.41 13.12
CA SER A 74 0.96 6.34 13.95
C SER A 74 1.58 5.01 13.53
N VAL A 75 1.76 4.10 14.49
CA VAL A 75 2.44 2.83 14.26
C VAL A 75 1.50 1.69 14.60
N VAL A 76 1.33 0.77 13.66
CA VAL A 76 0.54 -0.45 13.86
C VAL A 76 1.45 -1.67 13.76
N LYS A 77 1.36 -2.53 14.78
CA LYS A 77 2.00 -3.84 14.80
C LYS A 77 0.95 -4.92 14.53
N ILE A 78 1.17 -5.68 13.46
CA ILE A 78 0.30 -6.76 13.02
C ILE A 78 0.98 -8.07 13.44
N ARG A 79 0.25 -8.90 14.19
CA ARG A 79 0.75 -10.20 14.68
C ARG A 79 0.44 -11.32 13.69
N GLU A 80 1.01 -12.47 13.97
CA GLU A 80 0.79 -13.72 13.24
C GLU A 80 -0.69 -14.04 12.99
N ASN A 81 -0.93 -14.81 11.94
CA ASN A 81 -2.25 -15.31 11.53
C ASN A 81 -3.31 -14.23 11.36
N THR A 82 -2.89 -13.06 10.89
CA THR A 82 -3.75 -11.90 10.71
C THR A 82 -3.70 -11.42 9.27
N ASP A 83 -4.89 -11.17 8.71
CA ASP A 83 -5.07 -10.37 7.52
C ASP A 83 -5.49 -8.96 7.92
N PHE A 84 -4.76 -7.96 7.42
CA PHE A 84 -5.00 -6.57 7.74
C PHE A 84 -5.09 -5.77 6.45
N GLN A 85 -6.18 -5.03 6.25
CA GLN A 85 -6.36 -4.16 5.08
C GLN A 85 -6.17 -2.70 5.47
N PHE A 86 -5.40 -1.97 4.69
CA PHE A 86 -5.23 -0.54 4.86
C PHE A 86 -6.27 0.19 4.04
N VAL A 87 -7.11 0.96 4.72
CA VAL A 87 -8.18 1.74 4.09
C VAL A 87 -8.14 3.15 4.65
N GLU A 88 -7.81 4.11 3.80
CA GLU A 88 -7.92 5.52 4.12
C GLU A 88 -9.27 6.04 3.59
N THR A 89 -10.08 6.64 4.47
CA THR A 89 -11.36 7.26 4.10
C THR A 89 -11.35 8.73 4.46
N THR A 90 -11.63 9.60 3.48
CA THR A 90 -11.96 11.00 3.76
C THR A 90 -13.41 11.05 4.24
N ASN A 91 -13.64 11.54 5.46
CA ASN A 91 -14.98 11.69 6.01
C ASN A 91 -15.69 12.87 5.31
N THR A 92 -16.27 12.64 4.13
CA THR A 92 -17.08 13.66 3.45
C THR A 92 -18.46 13.71 4.11
N ARG A 93 -18.59 14.53 5.15
CA ARG A 93 -19.89 14.94 5.67
C ARG A 93 -20.58 15.82 4.62
N SER A 94 -21.36 15.22 3.75
CA SER A 94 -22.30 15.97 2.91
C SER A 94 -23.46 16.43 3.80
N LEU A 95 -23.54 17.74 4.05
CA LEU A 95 -24.76 18.36 4.54
C LEU A 95 -25.69 18.53 3.33
N ILE A 96 -26.80 17.80 3.33
CA ILE A 96 -27.95 18.02 2.44
C ILE A 96 -28.92 18.98 3.11
#